data_AF-A0AAN6UIX9-F1
#
_entry.id   AF-A0AAN6UIX9-F1
#
_cell.length_a   1.000
_cell.length_b   1.000
_cell.length_c   1.000
_cell.angle_alpha   90.00
_cell.angle_beta   90.00
_cell.angle_gamma   90.00
#
_symmetry.space_group_name_H-M   'P 1'
#
loop_
_entity.id
_entity.type
_entity.pdbx_description
1 polymer ?
#
loop_
_entity_poly.entity_id
_entity_poly.type
_entity_poly.pdbx_seq_one_letter_code
_entity_poly.pdbx_strand_id
1 'polypeptide(L)'
;GGRRWDKIAFVGFSIGAIVAKLLAAQHPADANITILHSISWDPSWVYPAFLAGLQAPAQQVDPERWGHIAPTYQTQSSREGRKACFAGSYEEAILEHDWLTRDFDSLGAAITFTYHLVEAPKYKGPMFLGIGDQDSTFCGGRFCKH
;
A
#
# COMPACT_ATOMS: atom_id res chain seq x y z
N GLY A 1 -17.00 -2.48 -25.59
CA GLY A 1 -15.75 -2.96 -25.00
C GLY A 1 -15.28 -4.17 -25.77
N GLY A 2 -13.99 -4.28 -26.10
CA GLY A 2 -13.46 -5.35 -26.95
C GLY A 2 -11.94 -5.30 -27.14
N ARG A 3 -11.22 -4.65 -26.21
CA ARG A 3 -9.76 -4.62 -26.24
C ARG A 3 -9.23 -5.85 -25.52
N ARG A 4 -8.25 -6.51 -26.12
CA ARG A 4 -7.49 -7.65 -25.58
C ARG A 4 -6.02 -7.27 -25.59
N TRP A 5 -5.31 -7.68 -24.55
CA TRP A 5 -3.88 -7.49 -24.43
C TRP A 5 -3.18 -8.84 -24.42
N ASP A 6 -2.09 -8.96 -25.16
CA ASP A 6 -1.27 -10.18 -25.20
C ASP A 6 -0.30 -10.25 -24.03
N LYS A 7 0.00 -9.10 -23.43
CA LYS A 7 0.88 -8.96 -22.27
C LYS A 7 0.23 -8.10 -21.20
N ILE A 8 0.19 -8.63 -19.98
CA ILE A 8 -0.37 -7.97 -18.79
C ILE A 8 0.67 -8.03 -17.68
N ALA A 9 0.86 -6.91 -17.00
CA ALA A 9 1.69 -6.80 -15.81
C ALA A 9 0.80 -6.42 -14.63
N PHE A 10 0.90 -7.15 -13.52
CA PHE A 10 0.35 -6.69 -12.25
C PHE A 10 1.42 -5.92 -11.51
N VAL A 11 1.14 -4.65 -11.22
CA VAL A 11 2.04 -3.78 -10.47
C VAL A 11 1.28 -3.28 -9.26
N GLY A 12 1.81 -3.54 -8.08
CA GLY A 12 1.20 -3.13 -6.84
C GLY A 12 2.19 -2.47 -5.91
N PHE A 13 1.68 -1.55 -5.10
CA PHE A 13 2.39 -0.85 -4.05
C PHE A 13 1.62 -1.01 -2.74
N SER A 14 2.30 -1.30 -1.62
CA SER A 14 1.67 -1.49 -0.31
C SER A 14 0.52 -2.50 -0.38
N ILE A 15 -0.69 -2.20 0.12
CA ILE A 15 -1.88 -3.07 0.02
C ILE A 15 -2.14 -3.51 -1.43
N GLY A 16 -1.88 -2.66 -2.42
CA GLY A 16 -2.00 -3.00 -3.83
C GLY A 16 -1.05 -4.12 -4.28
N ALA A 17 0.14 -4.23 -3.69
CA ALA A 17 1.04 -5.35 -3.95
C ALA A 17 0.50 -6.66 -3.36
N ILE A 18 -0.16 -6.60 -2.21
CA ILE A 18 -0.84 -7.76 -1.61
C ILE A 18 -1.98 -8.23 -2.51
N VAL A 19 -2.76 -7.29 -3.05
CA VAL A 19 -3.80 -7.60 -4.04
C VAL A 19 -3.20 -8.18 -5.32
N ALA A 20 -2.14 -7.58 -5.88
CA ALA A 20 -1.46 -8.09 -7.06
C ALA A 20 -0.97 -9.53 -6.89
N LYS A 21 -0.44 -9.85 -5.71
CA LYS A 21 0.00 -11.20 -5.35
C LYS A 21 -1.17 -12.16 -5.16
N LEU A 22 -2.25 -11.73 -4.52
CA LEU A 22 -3.47 -12.52 -4.38
C LEU A 22 -4.05 -12.88 -5.76
N LEU A 23 -4.06 -11.93 -6.69
CA LEU A 23 -4.47 -12.16 -8.08
C LEU A 23 -3.52 -13.15 -8.76
N ALA A 24 -2.20 -13.03 -8.59
CA ALA A 24 -1.25 -14.01 -9.11
C ALA A 24 -1.45 -15.42 -8.51
N ALA A 25 -1.91 -15.52 -7.26
CA ALA A 25 -2.20 -16.80 -6.61
C ALA A 25 -3.50 -17.44 -7.15
N GLN A 26 -4.56 -16.65 -7.33
CA GLN A 26 -5.88 -17.12 -7.79
C GLN A 26 -5.93 -17.32 -9.30
N HIS A 27 -5.24 -16.46 -10.05
CA HIS A 27 -5.25 -16.38 -11.51
C HIS A 27 -3.81 -16.34 -12.07
N PRO A 28 -3.02 -17.41 -11.88
CA PRO A 28 -1.59 -17.41 -12.18
C PRO A 28 -1.24 -17.24 -13.67
N ALA A 29 -2.22 -17.34 -14.58
CA ALA A 29 -2.05 -17.17 -16.01
C ALA A 29 -2.44 -15.77 -16.53
N ASP A 30 -3.07 -14.93 -15.70
CA ASP A 30 -3.66 -13.65 -16.13
C ASP A 30 -2.62 -12.53 -16.23
N ALA A 31 -1.47 -12.68 -15.56
CA ALA A 31 -0.34 -11.78 -15.66
C ALA A 31 0.91 -12.51 -16.15
N ASN A 32 1.66 -11.84 -17.02
CA ASN A 32 2.95 -12.32 -17.49
C ASN A 32 4.09 -11.96 -16.53
N ILE A 33 3.93 -10.87 -15.78
CA ILE A 33 4.87 -10.40 -14.76
C ILE A 33 4.10 -9.79 -13.59
N THR A 34 4.63 -9.98 -12.38
CA THR A 34 4.09 -9.39 -11.16
C THR A 34 5.19 -8.58 -10.48
N ILE A 35 4.90 -7.31 -10.19
CA ILE A 35 5.81 -6.37 -9.54
C ILE A 35 5.19 -5.98 -8.20
N LEU A 36 5.88 -6.32 -7.13
CA LEU A 36 5.45 -6.12 -5.75
C LEU A 36 6.37 -5.08 -5.12
N HIS A 37 5.83 -3.91 -4.81
CA HIS A 37 6.59 -2.82 -4.19
C HIS A 37 6.10 -2.52 -2.76
N SER A 38 7.04 -2.24 -1.86
CA SER A 38 6.78 -1.82 -0.47
C SER A 38 5.91 -2.79 0.31
N ILE A 39 6.23 -4.09 0.22
CA ILE A 39 5.66 -5.13 1.08
C ILE A 39 6.74 -6.11 1.54
N SER A 40 6.51 -6.73 2.69
CA SER A 40 7.26 -7.90 3.17
C SER A 40 6.28 -8.94 3.72
N TRP A 41 6.81 -10.11 4.09
CA TRP A 41 6.05 -11.15 4.79
C TRP A 41 6.17 -11.04 6.31
N ASP A 42 6.88 -10.04 6.82
CA ASP A 42 6.98 -9.74 8.24
C ASP A 42 5.95 -8.64 8.60
N PRO A 43 4.82 -8.98 9.23
CA PRO A 43 3.80 -8.00 9.59
C PRO A 43 4.09 -7.29 10.92
N SER A 44 5.24 -7.53 11.57
CA SER A 44 5.54 -7.04 12.92
C SER A 44 5.45 -5.51 13.06
N TRP A 45 5.78 -4.78 12.00
CA TRP A 45 5.77 -3.32 11.98
C TRP A 45 4.51 -2.68 11.38
N VAL A 46 3.60 -3.49 10.81
CA VAL A 46 2.38 -3.00 10.16
C VAL A 46 1.50 -2.22 11.14
N TYR A 47 1.18 -2.81 12.29
CA TYR A 47 0.32 -2.18 13.29
C TYR A 47 0.97 -0.95 13.96
N PRO A 48 2.24 -1.00 14.39
CA PRO A 48 2.95 0.20 14.84
C PRO A 48 2.92 1.35 13.82
N ALA A 49 3.17 1.06 12.54
CA ALA A 49 3.14 2.06 11.48
C ALA A 49 1.72 2.62 11.24
N PHE A 50 0.70 1.76 11.27
CA PHE A 50 -0.69 2.19 11.16
C PHE A 50 -1.08 3.17 12.28
N LEU A 51 -0.68 2.90 13.52
CA LEU A 51 -0.92 3.78 14.66
C LEU A 51 -0.13 5.10 14.55
N ALA A 52 1.12 5.04 14.07
CA ALA A 52 1.97 6.22 13.85
C ALA A 52 1.46 7.13 12.72
N GLY A 53 0.72 6.59 11.75
CA GLY A 53 0.13 7.35 10.65
C GLY A 53 -0.96 8.35 11.07
N LEU A 54 -1.47 8.26 12.31
CA LEU A 54 -2.54 9.14 12.83
C LEU A 54 -3.76 9.20 11.89
N GLN A 55 -4.28 8.02 11.55
CA GLN A 55 -5.47 7.85 10.70
C GLN A 55 -6.73 8.40 11.41
N ALA A 56 -7.61 9.05 10.66
CA ALA A 56 -8.92 9.52 11.13
C ALA A 56 -9.97 9.35 10.02
N PRO A 57 -11.28 9.37 10.35
CA PRO A 57 -12.33 9.36 9.33
C PRO A 57 -12.12 10.47 8.29
N ALA A 58 -12.06 10.10 7.02
CA ALA A 58 -11.74 11.03 5.94
C ALA A 58 -12.74 12.19 5.84
N GLN A 59 -14.03 11.93 6.10
CA GLN A 59 -15.07 12.96 6.18
C GLN A 59 -14.83 14.02 7.27
N GLN A 60 -14.01 13.73 8.30
CA GLN A 60 -13.65 14.70 9.34
C GLN A 60 -12.37 15.47 9.00
N VAL A 61 -11.45 14.84 8.25
CA VAL A 61 -10.17 15.43 7.85
C VAL A 61 -10.36 16.43 6.71
N ASP A 62 -11.18 16.09 5.71
CA ASP A 62 -11.51 16.95 4.57
C ASP A 62 -13.01 16.81 4.24
N PRO A 63 -13.87 17.54 4.97
CA PRO A 63 -15.31 17.45 4.79
C PRO A 63 -15.79 18.00 3.44
N GLU A 64 -15.02 18.89 2.81
CA GLU A 64 -15.37 19.43 1.48
C GLU A 64 -15.23 18.33 0.42
N ARG A 65 -14.14 17.57 0.44
CA ARG A 65 -13.91 16.47 -0.50
C ARG A 65 -14.69 15.21 -0.16
N TRP A 66 -14.80 14.88 1.13
CA TRP A 66 -15.24 13.57 1.60
C TRP A 66 -16.41 13.60 2.59
N GLY A 67 -17.06 14.74 2.84
CA GLY A 67 -18.15 14.83 3.84
C GLY A 67 -19.36 13.90 3.60
N HIS A 68 -19.45 13.28 2.43
CA HIS A 68 -20.52 12.37 2.04
C HIS A 68 -20.17 10.88 2.17
N ILE A 69 -18.92 10.53 2.50
CA ILE A 69 -18.49 9.12 2.59
C ILE A 69 -18.65 8.59 4.01
N ALA A 70 -18.83 7.28 4.15
CA ALA A 70 -19.01 6.65 5.45
C ALA A 70 -17.80 6.87 6.40
N PRO A 71 -18.02 6.96 7.73
CA PRO A 71 -16.95 7.16 8.70
C PRO A 71 -15.90 6.05 8.76
N THR A 72 -16.18 4.90 8.14
CA THR A 72 -15.27 3.75 8.05
C THR A 72 -14.19 3.93 6.97
N TYR A 73 -14.23 5.00 6.17
CA TYR A 73 -13.12 5.38 5.29
C TYR A 73 -12.16 6.30 6.02
N GLN A 74 -10.88 5.94 6.04
CA GLN A 74 -9.85 6.60 6.83
C GLN A 74 -8.74 7.17 5.96
N THR A 75 -8.21 8.32 6.38
CA THR A 75 -7.03 8.95 5.79
C THR A 75 -6.16 9.55 6.89
N GLN A 76 -4.93 9.94 6.55
CA GLN A 76 -4.03 10.57 7.50
C GLN A 76 -4.53 11.98 7.84
N SER A 77 -4.60 12.26 9.15
CA SER A 77 -5.20 13.48 9.69
C SER A 77 -4.27 14.70 9.69
N SER A 78 -2.96 14.51 9.44
CA SER A 78 -1.98 15.59 9.45
C SER A 78 -0.83 15.37 8.48
N ARG A 79 -0.20 16.46 8.06
CA ARG A 79 1.03 16.45 7.23
C ARG A 79 2.18 15.73 7.93
N GLU A 80 2.33 15.93 9.24
CA GLU A 80 3.34 15.23 10.03
C GLU A 80 3.12 13.71 10.03
N GLY A 81 1.87 13.26 10.16
CA GLY A 81 1.52 11.84 10.01
C GLY A 81 1.82 11.30 8.61
N ARG A 82 1.66 12.12 7.56
CA ARG A 82 2.03 11.75 6.18
C ARG A 82 3.53 11.66 5.98
N LYS A 83 4.29 12.57 6.61
CA LYS A 83 5.76 12.59 6.56
C LYS A 83 6.40 11.30 7.08
N ALA A 84 5.74 10.61 8.01
CA ALA A 84 6.20 9.30 8.51
C ALA A 84 6.24 8.18 7.44
N CYS A 85 5.60 8.38 6.29
CA CYS A 85 5.68 7.47 5.13
C CYS A 85 6.91 7.70 4.26
N PHE A 86 7.64 8.80 4.46
CA PHE A 86 8.83 9.16 3.68
C PHE A 86 10.10 8.91 4.48
N ALA A 87 11.14 8.48 3.79
CA ALA A 87 12.47 8.25 4.35
C ALA A 87 13.56 8.72 3.38
N GLY A 88 14.76 8.99 3.90
CA GLY A 88 15.89 9.49 3.10
C GLY A 88 15.72 10.93 2.62
N SER A 89 16.39 11.27 1.52
CA SER A 89 16.32 12.58 0.88
C SER A 89 15.22 12.60 -0.18
N TYR A 90 14.29 13.55 -0.04
CA TYR A 90 13.22 13.81 -1.00
C TYR A 90 13.04 15.32 -1.17
N GLU A 91 12.44 15.74 -2.28
CA GLU A 91 12.07 17.13 -2.49
C GLU A 91 10.88 17.48 -1.59
N GLU A 92 10.98 18.53 -0.77
CA GLU A 92 9.89 18.88 0.17
C GLU A 92 8.56 19.15 -0.54
N ALA A 93 8.59 19.62 -1.79
CA ALA A 93 7.41 19.81 -2.61
C ALA A 93 6.62 18.51 -2.87
N ILE A 94 7.28 17.35 -2.83
CA ILE A 94 6.59 16.05 -2.98
C ILE A 94 5.66 15.79 -1.80
N LEU A 95 6.02 16.23 -0.59
CA LEU A 95 5.21 16.01 0.61
C LEU A 95 3.90 16.79 0.52
N GLU A 96 3.95 18.03 0.03
CA GLU A 96 2.74 18.82 -0.17
C GLU A 96 1.90 18.27 -1.32
N HIS A 97 2.52 17.87 -2.43
CA HIS A 97 1.79 17.23 -3.53
C HIS A 97 1.07 15.97 -3.04
N ASP A 98 1.80 15.07 -2.40
CA ASP A 98 1.28 13.82 -1.86
C ASP A 98 0.18 14.05 -0.81
N TRP A 99 0.35 15.04 0.08
CA TRP A 99 -0.72 15.45 0.99
C TRP A 99 -1.97 15.88 0.22
N LEU A 100 -1.86 16.77 -0.76
CA LEU A 100 -3.02 17.30 -1.50
C LEU A 100 -3.70 16.23 -2.37
N THR A 101 -2.93 15.27 -2.91
CA THR A 101 -3.46 14.19 -3.75
C THR A 101 -3.85 12.94 -2.97
N ARG A 102 -3.64 12.89 -1.65
CA ARG A 102 -3.95 11.72 -0.83
C ARG A 102 -5.40 11.28 -0.99
N ASP A 103 -5.62 10.00 -0.73
CA ASP A 103 -6.94 9.39 -0.72
C ASP A 103 -7.20 8.70 0.62
N PHE A 104 -8.27 7.93 0.70
CA PHE A 104 -8.64 7.13 1.86
C PHE A 104 -8.56 5.62 1.57
N ASP A 105 -8.36 4.85 2.63
CA ASP A 105 -8.59 3.41 2.64
C ASP A 105 -9.89 3.10 3.40
N SER A 106 -10.50 1.94 3.12
CA SER A 106 -11.50 1.43 4.06
C SER A 106 -10.80 0.90 5.31
N LEU A 107 -11.35 1.17 6.49
CA LEU A 107 -10.84 0.64 7.78
C LEU A 107 -10.70 -0.88 7.74
N GLY A 108 -11.67 -1.56 7.12
CA GLY A 108 -11.64 -3.01 6.95
C GLY A 108 -10.40 -3.49 6.18
N ALA A 109 -10.08 -2.86 5.06
CA ALA A 109 -8.85 -3.18 4.32
C ALA A 109 -7.60 -2.87 5.14
N ALA A 110 -7.56 -1.71 5.80
CA ALA A 110 -6.40 -1.25 6.56
C ALA A 110 -6.01 -2.18 7.73
N ILE A 111 -6.98 -2.84 8.37
CA ILE A 111 -6.71 -3.74 9.50
C ILE A 111 -6.64 -5.22 9.13
N THR A 112 -7.17 -5.62 7.97
CA THR A 112 -7.23 -7.03 7.57
C THR A 112 -6.28 -7.42 6.44
N PHE A 113 -5.62 -6.47 5.77
CA PHE A 113 -4.80 -6.78 4.59
C PHE A 113 -3.69 -7.82 4.86
N THR A 114 -3.17 -7.91 6.09
CA THR A 114 -2.11 -8.86 6.44
C THR A 114 -2.59 -10.31 6.35
N TYR A 115 -3.89 -10.58 6.52
CA TYR A 115 -4.50 -11.89 6.26
C TYR A 115 -4.45 -12.29 4.78
N HIS A 116 -4.10 -11.37 3.88
CA HIS A 116 -3.98 -11.61 2.45
C HIS A 116 -2.52 -11.72 1.99
N LEU A 117 -1.54 -11.75 2.91
CA LEU A 117 -0.15 -12.10 2.64
C LEU A 117 -0.01 -13.60 2.35
N VAL A 118 -0.66 -14.08 1.30
CA VAL A 118 -0.70 -15.48 0.88
C VAL A 118 0.46 -15.83 -0.04
N GLU A 119 0.85 -17.09 -0.13
CA GLU A 119 1.79 -17.54 -1.16
C GLU A 119 1.11 -17.74 -2.52
N ALA A 120 1.90 -17.67 -3.60
CA ALA A 120 1.43 -17.90 -4.98
C ALA A 120 2.21 -19.05 -5.64
N PRO A 121 2.22 -20.28 -5.10
CA PRO A 121 3.11 -21.36 -5.55
C PRO A 121 2.85 -21.81 -7.01
N LYS A 122 1.65 -21.56 -7.53
CA LYS A 122 1.24 -21.87 -8.90
C LYS A 122 1.66 -20.80 -9.91
N TYR A 123 1.98 -19.58 -9.48
CA TYR A 123 2.47 -18.53 -10.37
C TYR A 123 3.90 -18.86 -10.79
N LYS A 124 4.15 -18.91 -12.11
CA LYS A 124 5.45 -19.26 -12.71
C LYS A 124 6.06 -18.11 -13.52
N GLY A 125 5.36 -16.99 -13.64
CA GLY A 125 5.89 -15.82 -14.32
C GLY A 125 7.02 -15.16 -13.52
N PRO A 126 7.81 -14.27 -14.15
CA PRO A 126 8.74 -13.41 -13.45
C PRO A 126 8.05 -12.63 -12.32
N MET A 127 8.76 -12.46 -11.21
CA MET A 127 8.32 -11.68 -10.08
C MET A 127 9.44 -10.74 -9.67
N PHE A 128 9.11 -9.45 -9.54
CA PHE A 128 9.97 -8.46 -8.89
C PHE A 128 9.40 -8.17 -7.50
N LEU A 129 10.26 -8.21 -6.49
CA LEU A 129 9.95 -7.76 -5.13
C LEU A 129 10.94 -6.67 -4.76
N GLY A 130 10.42 -5.46 -4.50
CA GLY A 130 11.21 -4.31 -4.08
C GLY A 130 10.66 -3.70 -2.80
N ILE A 131 11.55 -3.39 -1.86
CA ILE A 131 11.21 -2.69 -0.62
C ILE A 131 12.35 -1.73 -0.28
N GLY A 132 12.01 -0.55 0.24
CA GLY A 132 12.99 0.40 0.75
C GLY A 132 13.58 -0.09 2.07
N ASP A 133 14.88 0.07 2.25
CA ASP A 133 15.60 -0.34 3.47
C ASP A 133 15.17 0.43 4.74
N GLN A 134 14.53 1.58 4.55
CA GLN A 134 13.95 2.44 5.58
C GLN A 134 12.42 2.45 5.58
N ASP A 135 11.75 1.47 4.95
CA ASP A 135 10.30 1.36 4.97
C ASP A 135 9.80 1.20 6.43
N SER A 136 9.04 2.19 6.90
CA SER A 136 8.56 2.24 8.29
C SER A 136 7.44 1.24 8.56
N THR A 137 6.76 0.74 7.52
CA THR A 137 5.61 -0.16 7.63
C THR A 137 6.01 -1.63 7.63
N PHE A 138 6.94 -2.00 6.75
CA PHE A 138 7.33 -3.40 6.53
C PHE A 138 8.78 -3.72 6.92
N CYS A 139 9.61 -2.72 7.24
CA CYS A 139 10.98 -2.91 7.74
C CYS A 139 11.26 -2.28 9.12
N GLY A 140 10.35 -1.46 9.66
CA GLY A 140 10.50 -0.93 11.02
C GLY A 140 11.50 0.21 11.19
N GLY A 141 11.79 0.95 10.11
CA GLY A 141 12.31 2.32 10.21
C GLY A 141 13.79 2.51 10.52
N ARG A 142 14.66 1.50 10.34
CA ARG A 142 16.12 1.77 10.25
C ARG A 142 16.90 0.76 9.41
N PHE A 143 16.56 -0.52 9.50
CA PHE A 143 17.14 -1.60 8.69
C PHE A 143 16.12 -2.72 8.55
N CYS A 144 15.89 -3.24 7.34
CA CYS A 144 15.17 -4.50 7.17
C CYS A 144 16.01 -5.63 7.78
N LYS A 145 15.48 -6.34 8.78
CA LYS A 145 16.12 -7.58 9.25
C LYS A 145 15.84 -8.68 8.22
N HIS A 146 16.91 -9.18 7.61
CA HIS A 146 16.87 -10.34 6.71
C HIS A 146 16.64 -11.64 7.48
#